data_AF-A0A7X7E0K5-F1
#
_entry.id   AF-A0A7X7E0K5-F1
#
_cell.length_a   1.000
_cell.length_b   1.000
_cell.length_c   1.000
_cell.angle_alpha   90.00
_cell.angle_beta   90.00
_cell.angle_gamma   90.00
#
_symmetry.space_group_name_H-M   'P 1'
#
loop_
_entity.id
_entity.type
_entity.pdbx_description
1 polymer ?
#
loop_
_entity_poly.entity_id
_entity_poly.type
_entity_poly.pdbx_seq_one_letter_code
_entity_poly.pdbx_strand_id
1 'polypeptide(L)'
;MGVRRAVDLSLEHAVKAQDQILTLGPLIHNNQTVEMLKQRGISTLNEKEELKPNSTILIRAHGVPPETQEFYTNKGHTIIDGTCPKVKTVHKVIARHRDLGYAIIITGDEGHAEVIGLLGYAGKSGYLIQSVEDIDILPELKKICLVSQTTFDRNLFDRIASELRKKFSDSEIIVKKTICSATDERQRETEELAKQVDALIVVGGKNSANTQRLAIIGIDCGKPTQHVETESEINWQKLSNCRTVGITAGASTPIWMIKRVTDYLQFMAQTQKRTLRNFLWHLFDIFANMNIFVAAGSVAMYYVSSFLQGLPFHLFGSSIAFLYFLSMYLWNSLASIETTQHHGISRYRFYSAHRKSLFSLSAAIVTAILIASFTYNESLFYLMFFTCVLGLGYHMPLVPKPLQKFFRYKTLKDIPTSRDLFVALAWATVLTFSPQCLNGTILFKPSSIITFCWIFLVAFFRSLIFDLRDIEGDRIMGRETLITIVGEKKARKATFMMICICIVALLLFPLLIGP
;
A
#
# COMPACT_ATOMS: atom_id res chain seq x y z
N MET A 1 9.52 10.06 5.10
CA MET A 1 10.37 10.47 3.95
C MET A 1 11.51 9.47 3.69
N GLY A 2 12.39 9.18 4.67
CA GLY A 2 13.52 8.24 4.48
C GLY A 2 13.12 6.79 4.18
N VAL A 3 12.29 6.17 5.02
CA VAL A 3 11.77 4.80 4.83
C VAL A 3 11.07 4.66 3.48
N ARG A 4 10.09 5.54 3.20
CA ARG A 4 9.37 5.55 1.91
C ARG A 4 10.32 5.65 0.73
N ARG A 5 11.31 6.56 0.76
CA ARG A 5 12.32 6.68 -0.29
C ARG A 5 13.10 5.37 -0.49
N ALA A 6 13.55 4.73 0.58
CA ALA A 6 14.32 3.49 0.46
C ALA A 6 13.49 2.35 -0.15
N VAL A 7 12.22 2.22 0.26
CA VAL A 7 11.28 1.25 -0.32
C VAL A 7 10.98 1.57 -1.78
N ASP A 8 10.61 2.82 -2.10
CA ASP A 8 10.29 3.25 -3.46
C ASP A 8 11.50 3.01 -4.40
N LEU A 9 12.71 3.38 -4.00
CA LEU A 9 13.93 3.11 -4.75
C LEU A 9 14.14 1.61 -4.98
N SER A 10 13.95 0.79 -3.94
CA SER A 10 14.13 -0.65 -4.05
C SER A 10 13.17 -1.27 -5.07
N LEU A 11 11.90 -0.85 -5.07
CA LEU A 11 10.88 -1.33 -5.99
C LEU A 11 11.11 -0.84 -7.42
N GLU A 12 11.46 0.44 -7.59
CA GLU A 12 11.76 1.02 -8.92
C GLU A 12 12.94 0.33 -9.59
N HIS A 13 13.97 -0.01 -8.83
CA HIS A 13 15.13 -0.73 -9.35
C HIS A 13 14.83 -2.21 -9.58
N ALA A 14 14.03 -2.86 -8.73
CA ALA A 14 13.68 -4.27 -8.90
C ALA A 14 12.90 -4.53 -10.20
N VAL A 15 12.07 -3.58 -10.65
CA VAL A 15 11.36 -3.68 -11.95
C VAL A 15 12.32 -3.62 -13.14
N LYS A 16 13.43 -2.89 -13.02
CA LYS A 16 14.42 -2.70 -14.09
C LYS A 16 15.54 -3.73 -14.07
N ALA A 17 15.81 -4.31 -12.91
CA ALA A 17 16.91 -5.24 -12.72
C ALA A 17 16.58 -6.59 -13.39
N GLN A 18 17.56 -7.15 -14.10
CA GLN A 18 17.49 -8.53 -14.59
C GLN A 18 17.74 -9.54 -13.47
N ASP A 19 18.45 -9.11 -12.41
CA ASP A 19 18.86 -9.92 -11.26
C ASP A 19 18.32 -9.36 -9.93
N GLN A 20 18.43 -10.18 -8.90
CA GLN A 20 18.04 -9.86 -7.52
C GLN A 20 18.83 -8.67 -6.94
N ILE A 21 18.13 -7.79 -6.22
CA ILE A 21 18.74 -6.70 -5.45
C ILE A 21 19.04 -7.19 -4.04
N LEU A 22 20.26 -6.96 -3.56
CA LEU A 22 20.71 -7.40 -2.25
C LEU A 22 20.89 -6.20 -1.32
N THR A 23 20.22 -6.23 -0.16
CA THR A 23 20.26 -5.15 0.83
C THR A 23 21.30 -5.41 1.90
N LEU A 24 22.07 -4.39 2.28
CA LEU A 24 23.05 -4.49 3.38
C LEU A 24 22.33 -4.44 4.73
N GLY A 25 21.92 -5.63 5.20
CA GLY A 25 20.99 -5.79 6.31
C GLY A 25 19.54 -5.50 5.90
N PRO A 26 18.58 -5.62 6.83
CA PRO A 26 17.18 -5.30 6.56
C PRO A 26 17.02 -3.87 6.06
N LEU A 27 16.32 -3.67 4.94
CA LEU A 27 16.11 -2.34 4.34
C LEU A 27 15.49 -1.36 5.35
N ILE A 28 14.55 -1.87 6.14
CA ILE A 28 13.85 -1.19 7.24
C ILE A 28 13.57 -2.19 8.38
N HIS A 29 13.35 -1.71 9.59
CA HIS A 29 12.96 -2.54 10.75
C HIS A 29 11.45 -2.85 10.74
N ASN A 30 11.00 -3.63 9.76
CA ASN A 30 9.63 -4.13 9.64
C ASN A 30 9.62 -5.47 8.87
N ASN A 31 9.40 -6.58 9.58
CA ASN A 31 9.54 -7.94 9.03
C ASN A 31 8.55 -8.20 7.89
N GLN A 32 7.32 -7.72 8.01
CA GLN A 32 6.27 -7.90 7.02
C GLN A 32 6.63 -7.21 5.70
N THR A 33 7.25 -6.03 5.79
CA THR A 33 7.74 -5.31 4.60
C THR A 33 8.97 -6.00 4.01
N VAL A 34 9.89 -6.49 4.84
CA VAL A 34 11.06 -7.25 4.37
C VAL A 34 10.64 -8.51 3.61
N GLU A 35 9.65 -9.26 4.12
CA GLU A 35 9.14 -10.45 3.44
C GLU A 35 8.44 -10.10 2.12
N MET A 36 7.66 -9.01 2.10
CA MET A 36 7.07 -8.50 0.85
C MET A 36 8.13 -8.13 -0.19
N LEU A 37 9.21 -7.48 0.23
CA LEU A 37 10.34 -7.12 -0.65
C LEU A 37 11.08 -8.35 -1.16
N LYS A 38 11.22 -9.40 -0.33
CA LYS A 38 11.84 -10.67 -0.73
C LYS A 38 11.07 -11.32 -1.88
N GLN A 39 9.73 -11.31 -1.82
CA GLN A 39 8.88 -11.79 -2.91
C GLN A 39 9.01 -10.95 -4.21
N ARG A 40 9.62 -9.76 -4.13
CA ARG A 40 9.90 -8.86 -5.25
C ARG A 40 11.31 -8.98 -5.81
N GLY A 41 12.09 -9.98 -5.36
CA GLY A 41 13.50 -10.09 -5.74
C GLY A 41 14.40 -9.08 -5.05
N ILE A 42 14.00 -8.57 -3.88
CA ILE A 42 14.82 -7.70 -3.04
C ILE A 42 15.03 -8.43 -1.71
N SER A 43 16.22 -9.00 -1.49
CA SER A 43 16.51 -9.74 -0.26
C SER A 43 17.59 -9.07 0.56
N THR A 44 17.69 -9.44 1.84
CA THR A 44 18.86 -9.10 2.65
C THR A 44 20.04 -9.97 2.25
N LEU A 45 21.20 -9.34 2.11
CA LEU A 45 22.46 -10.02 1.86
C LEU A 45 22.81 -10.91 3.06
N ASN A 46 23.11 -12.17 2.79
CA ASN A 46 23.70 -13.07 3.76
C ASN A 46 25.23 -12.91 3.69
N GLU A 47 25.87 -12.49 4.79
CA GLU A 47 27.32 -12.26 4.83
C GLU A 47 28.15 -13.53 4.55
N LYS A 48 27.54 -14.71 4.68
CA LYS A 48 28.18 -16.01 4.41
C LYS A 48 28.05 -16.47 2.96
N GLU A 49 27.24 -15.80 2.14
CA GLU A 49 27.02 -16.18 0.74
C GLU A 49 27.98 -15.44 -0.19
N GLU A 50 28.57 -16.17 -1.14
CA GLU A 50 29.37 -15.56 -2.20
C GLU A 50 28.47 -14.75 -3.14
N LEU A 51 28.83 -13.48 -3.31
CA LEU A 51 28.13 -12.58 -4.22
C LEU A 51 28.45 -12.90 -5.68
N LYS A 52 27.42 -12.91 -6.52
CA LYS A 52 27.63 -12.94 -7.97
C LYS A 52 28.40 -11.67 -8.41
N PRO A 53 29.32 -11.78 -9.39
CA PRO A 53 29.97 -10.61 -9.99
C PRO A 53 28.94 -9.57 -10.45
N ASN A 54 29.25 -8.29 -10.32
CA ASN A 54 28.40 -7.17 -10.74
C ASN A 54 26.99 -7.13 -10.11
N SER A 55 26.78 -7.81 -8.98
CA SER A 55 25.52 -7.73 -8.22
C SER A 55 25.15 -6.28 -7.88
N THR A 56 23.85 -6.01 -7.76
CA THR A 56 23.33 -4.71 -7.29
C THR A 56 23.11 -4.74 -5.78
N ILE A 57 23.82 -3.88 -5.07
CA ILE A 57 23.80 -3.77 -3.61
C ILE A 57 23.06 -2.48 -3.21
N LEU A 58 22.05 -2.61 -2.36
CA LEU A 58 21.23 -1.52 -1.84
C LEU A 58 21.60 -1.23 -0.38
N ILE A 59 22.07 -0.01 -0.12
CA ILE A 59 22.32 0.49 1.24
C ILE A 59 20.97 0.78 1.92
N ARG A 60 20.80 0.27 3.15
CA ARG A 60 19.58 0.46 3.94
C ARG A 60 19.34 1.92 4.36
N ALA A 61 18.10 2.25 4.74
CA ALA A 61 17.72 3.61 5.14
C ALA A 61 18.56 4.18 6.30
N HIS A 62 19.07 3.31 7.18
CA HIS A 62 19.92 3.66 8.32
C HIS A 62 21.37 4.01 7.94
N GLY A 63 21.76 3.76 6.69
CA GLY A 63 23.14 3.88 6.24
C GLY A 63 24.01 2.68 6.64
N VAL A 64 25.28 2.77 6.26
CA VAL A 64 26.38 1.86 6.57
C VAL A 64 27.66 2.67 6.82
N PRO A 65 28.67 2.10 7.48
CA PRO A 65 30.01 2.71 7.56
C PRO A 65 30.60 2.99 6.17
N PRO A 66 31.43 4.04 6.02
CA PRO A 66 32.11 4.35 4.76
C PRO A 66 32.88 3.16 4.17
N GLU A 67 33.59 2.41 5.03
CA GLU A 67 34.43 1.28 4.64
C GLU A 67 33.60 0.14 4.04
N THR A 68 32.37 -0.06 4.52
CA THR A 68 31.46 -1.06 3.98
C THR A 68 31.04 -0.71 2.56
N GLN A 69 30.74 0.57 2.29
CA GLN A 69 30.38 1.01 0.94
C GLN A 69 31.56 0.92 -0.02
N GLU A 70 32.76 1.31 0.43
CA GLU A 70 34.00 1.20 -0.35
C GLU A 70 34.32 -0.25 -0.72
N PHE A 71 34.16 -1.18 0.24
CA PHE A 71 34.40 -2.61 0.01
C PHE A 71 33.60 -3.17 -1.17
N TYR A 72 32.29 -2.93 -1.23
CA TYR A 72 31.46 -3.44 -2.33
C TYR A 72 31.71 -2.70 -3.65
N THR A 73 31.99 -1.39 -3.58
CA THR A 73 32.34 -0.60 -4.77
C THR A 73 33.64 -1.11 -5.41
N ASN A 74 34.68 -1.36 -4.60
CA ASN A 74 35.97 -1.87 -5.07
C ASN A 74 35.90 -3.29 -5.63
N LYS A 75 34.87 -4.07 -5.26
CA LYS A 75 34.57 -5.38 -5.84
C LYS A 75 33.76 -5.33 -7.15
N GLY A 76 33.51 -4.14 -7.70
CA GLY A 76 32.79 -3.96 -8.97
C GLY A 76 31.27 -4.10 -8.86
N HIS A 77 30.70 -4.04 -7.66
CA HIS A 77 29.25 -4.09 -7.48
C HIS A 77 28.60 -2.72 -7.73
N THR A 78 27.36 -2.73 -8.21
CA THR A 78 26.57 -1.49 -8.38
C THR A 78 25.94 -1.11 -7.05
N ILE A 79 26.22 0.11 -6.55
CA ILE A 79 25.68 0.59 -5.28
C ILE A 79 24.46 1.50 -5.52
N ILE A 80 23.34 1.14 -4.89
CA ILE A 80 22.17 2.02 -4.77
C ILE A 80 22.13 2.53 -3.33
N ASP A 81 22.16 3.85 -3.15
CA ASP A 81 22.17 4.45 -1.81
C ASP A 81 20.76 4.81 -1.32
N GLY A 82 20.18 3.89 -0.54
CA GLY A 82 18.89 4.05 0.14
C GLY A 82 18.95 4.87 1.42
N THR A 83 20.13 5.34 1.87
CA THR A 83 20.29 6.07 3.14
C THR A 83 19.36 7.28 3.20
N CYS A 84 18.70 7.45 4.34
CA CYS A 84 17.83 8.60 4.59
C CYS A 84 18.63 9.91 4.45
N PRO A 85 18.14 10.92 3.71
CA PRO A 85 18.83 12.20 3.59
C PRO A 85 19.15 12.87 4.92
N LYS A 86 18.31 12.65 5.95
CA LYS A 86 18.54 13.16 7.32
C LYS A 86 19.72 12.48 8.00
N VAL A 87 19.87 11.16 7.83
CA VAL A 87 21.03 10.41 8.32
C VAL A 87 22.31 10.88 7.61
N LYS A 88 22.25 11.10 6.28
CA LYS A 88 23.37 11.70 5.54
C LYS A 88 23.77 13.09 6.05
N THR A 89 22.80 13.90 6.51
CA THR A 89 23.11 15.18 7.15
C THR A 89 23.93 14.97 8.42
N VAL A 90 23.60 13.97 9.24
CA VAL A 90 24.39 13.60 10.43
C VAL A 90 25.79 13.16 10.04
N HIS A 91 25.94 12.30 9.02
CA HIS A 91 27.26 11.89 8.50
C HIS A 91 28.13 13.09 8.13
N LYS A 92 27.56 14.08 7.43
CA LYS A 92 28.26 15.32 7.05
C LYS A 92 28.63 16.17 8.25
N VAL A 93 27.77 16.25 9.27
CA VAL A 93 28.05 16.96 10.52
C VAL A 93 29.20 16.29 11.27
N ILE A 94 29.17 14.97 11.40
CA ILE A 94 30.22 14.17 12.04
C ILE A 94 31.55 14.38 11.32
N ALA A 95 31.60 14.14 10.00
CA ALA A 95 32.82 14.30 9.22
C ALA A 95 33.41 15.71 9.36
N ARG A 96 32.58 16.74 9.21
CA ARG A 96 33.04 18.14 9.34
C ARG A 96 33.66 18.43 10.71
N HIS A 97 33.03 18.03 11.81
CA HIS A 97 33.55 18.35 13.15
C HIS A 97 34.74 17.47 13.52
N ARG A 98 34.78 16.23 13.04
CA ARG A 98 35.96 15.36 13.15
C ARG A 98 37.17 15.99 12.47
N ASP A 99 36.99 16.51 11.25
CA ASP A 99 38.07 17.18 10.50
C ASP A 99 38.52 18.50 11.16
N LEU A 100 37.69 19.10 12.01
CA LEU A 100 38.02 20.26 12.86
C LEU A 100 38.64 19.87 14.23
N GLY A 101 38.88 18.58 14.46
CA GLY A 101 39.52 18.06 15.68
C GLY A 101 38.60 17.90 16.90
N TYR A 102 37.28 17.85 16.70
CA TYR A 102 36.35 17.55 17.80
C TYR A 102 36.26 16.04 18.04
N ALA A 103 36.16 15.66 19.31
CA ALA A 103 35.62 14.37 19.71
C ALA A 103 34.12 14.36 19.42
N ILE A 104 33.64 13.29 18.79
CA ILE A 104 32.26 13.14 18.36
C ILE A 104 31.55 12.24 19.35
N ILE A 105 30.69 12.82 20.18
CA ILE A 105 29.86 12.08 21.11
C ILE A 105 28.52 11.81 20.41
N ILE A 106 28.18 10.53 20.29
CA ILE A 106 26.97 10.05 19.64
C ILE A 106 26.07 9.48 20.73
N THR A 107 24.85 10.03 20.83
CA THR A 107 23.78 9.45 21.64
C THR A 107 22.94 8.51 20.79
N GLY A 108 22.73 7.28 21.24
CA GLY A 108 21.97 6.28 20.48
C GLY A 108 22.10 4.89 21.06
N ASP A 109 21.28 3.97 20.57
CA ASP A 109 21.22 2.60 21.07
C ASP A 109 22.44 1.80 20.56
N GLU A 110 23.14 1.12 21.46
CA GLU A 110 24.29 0.29 21.08
C GLU A 110 23.88 -0.84 20.13
N GLY A 111 24.72 -1.12 19.14
CA GLY A 111 24.43 -2.10 18.10
C GLY A 111 23.36 -1.69 17.08
N HIS A 112 22.72 -0.53 17.23
CA HIS A 112 21.75 -0.04 16.25
C HIS A 112 22.44 0.28 14.92
N ALA A 113 21.79 -0.12 13.83
CA ALA A 113 22.26 0.01 12.46
C ALA A 113 22.78 1.42 12.10
N GLU A 114 22.03 2.44 12.51
CA GLU A 114 22.37 3.84 12.28
C GLU A 114 23.58 4.25 13.11
N VAL A 115 23.65 3.84 14.38
CA VAL A 115 24.74 4.19 15.29
C VAL A 115 26.07 3.61 14.82
N ILE A 116 26.07 2.35 14.33
CA ILE A 116 27.24 1.73 13.70
C ILE A 116 27.71 2.58 12.50
N GLY A 117 26.78 3.05 11.67
CA GLY A 117 27.09 3.97 10.58
C GLY A 117 27.71 5.27 11.08
N LEU A 118 27.07 5.95 12.05
CA LEU A 118 27.55 7.20 12.63
C LEU A 118 28.97 7.06 13.21
N LEU A 119 29.23 5.97 13.95
CA LEU A 119 30.54 5.64 14.51
C LEU A 119 31.59 5.41 13.41
N GLY A 120 31.23 4.75 12.31
CA GLY A 120 32.11 4.60 11.14
C GLY A 120 32.54 5.95 10.56
N TYR A 121 31.62 6.90 10.42
CA TYR A 121 31.98 8.26 9.98
C TYR A 121 32.81 9.04 11.01
N ALA A 122 32.63 8.77 12.32
CA ALA A 122 33.41 9.39 13.38
C ALA A 122 34.84 8.81 13.49
N GLY A 123 35.03 7.54 13.12
CA GLY A 123 36.30 6.83 13.22
C GLY A 123 36.80 6.79 14.67
N LYS A 124 38.11 6.98 14.88
CA LYS A 124 38.75 6.97 16.20
C LYS A 124 38.31 8.11 17.13
N SER A 125 37.61 9.12 16.61
CA SER A 125 37.12 10.26 17.39
C SER A 125 35.72 10.05 17.94
N GLY A 126 35.07 8.91 17.66
CA GLY A 126 33.70 8.61 18.07
C GLY A 126 33.59 7.98 19.46
N TYR A 127 32.64 8.47 20.25
CA TYR A 127 32.25 7.92 21.54
C TYR A 127 30.73 7.71 21.57
N LEU A 128 30.27 6.53 21.97
CA LEU A 128 28.86 6.23 22.12
C LEU A 128 28.44 6.40 23.58
N ILE A 129 27.30 7.05 23.82
CA ILE A 129 26.66 7.13 25.12
C ILE A 129 25.15 6.83 24.96
N GLN A 130 24.57 6.11 25.91
CA GLN A 130 23.15 5.72 25.92
C GLN A 130 22.37 6.45 27.03
N SER A 131 23.06 6.89 28.07
CA SER A 131 22.50 7.42 29.30
C SER A 131 23.29 8.63 29.82
N VAL A 132 22.82 9.24 30.91
CA VAL A 132 23.53 10.36 31.55
C VAL A 132 24.77 9.84 32.30
N GLU A 133 24.68 8.63 32.83
CA GLU A 133 25.72 7.95 33.59
C GLU A 133 26.93 7.61 32.69
N ASP A 134 26.70 7.36 31.40
CA ASP A 134 27.78 7.12 30.42
C ASP A 134 28.65 8.37 30.17
N ILE A 135 28.24 9.55 30.63
CA ILE A 135 29.08 10.75 30.55
C ILE A 135 30.31 10.57 31.44
N ASP A 136 30.21 9.84 32.55
CA ASP A 136 31.27 9.69 33.54
C ASP A 136 32.47 8.88 33.01
N ILE A 137 32.24 7.93 32.11
CA ILE A 137 33.28 7.09 31.50
C ILE A 137 34.06 7.77 30.36
N LEU A 138 33.60 8.95 29.91
CA LEU A 138 34.29 9.69 28.86
C LEU A 138 35.63 10.27 29.36
N PRO A 139 36.70 10.21 28.55
CA PRO A 139 37.98 10.81 28.88
C PRO A 139 37.89 12.34 28.92
N GLU A 140 38.95 13.00 29.38
CA GLU A 140 39.09 14.45 29.26
C GLU A 140 39.16 14.88 27.79
N LEU A 141 38.21 15.72 27.36
CA LEU A 141 38.03 16.12 25.96
C LEU A 141 37.95 17.65 25.85
N LYS A 142 38.87 18.28 25.11
CA LYS A 142 38.91 19.75 24.95
C LYS A 142 37.90 20.32 23.96
N LYS A 143 37.54 19.54 22.93
CA LYS A 143 36.58 19.92 21.89
C LYS A 143 35.59 18.79 21.67
N ILE A 144 34.31 19.06 21.85
CA ILE A 144 33.24 18.06 21.85
C ILE A 144 32.14 18.47 20.87
N CYS A 145 31.75 17.56 19.98
CA CYS A 145 30.56 17.69 19.16
C CYS A 145 29.57 16.59 19.55
N LEU A 146 28.45 16.98 20.17
CA LEU A 146 27.37 16.07 20.53
C LEU A 146 26.37 15.97 19.38
N VAL A 147 26.16 14.75 18.90
CA VAL A 147 25.12 14.37 17.93
C VAL A 147 24.26 13.23 18.50
N SER A 148 23.16 12.95 17.82
CA SER A 148 22.17 11.93 18.16
C SER A 148 21.81 11.06 16.97
N GLN A 149 21.54 9.78 17.25
CA GLN A 149 20.71 8.93 16.41
C GLN A 149 19.38 9.65 16.14
N THR A 150 18.91 9.58 14.89
CA THR A 150 17.76 10.34 14.41
C THR A 150 16.42 9.93 15.05
N THR A 151 16.40 8.78 15.71
CA THR A 151 15.25 8.17 16.38
C THR A 151 15.36 8.14 17.91
N PHE A 152 16.40 8.76 18.48
CA PHE A 152 16.66 8.78 19.91
C PHE A 152 15.61 9.56 20.71
N ASP A 153 15.58 9.34 22.03
CA ASP A 153 14.72 10.08 22.96
C ASP A 153 15.15 11.55 23.07
N ARG A 154 14.25 12.45 22.71
CA ARG A 154 14.45 13.90 22.79
C ARG A 154 14.72 14.40 24.20
N ASN A 155 13.95 13.94 25.18
CA ASN A 155 14.05 14.40 26.56
C ASN A 155 15.36 13.91 27.18
N LEU A 156 15.76 12.67 26.88
CA LEU A 156 17.04 12.13 27.30
C LEU A 156 18.21 12.84 26.62
N PHE A 157 18.13 13.12 25.32
CA PHE A 157 19.15 13.91 24.61
C PHE A 157 19.37 15.28 25.26
N ASP A 158 18.28 16.00 25.54
CA ASP A 158 18.36 17.35 26.13
C ASP A 158 18.96 17.29 27.57
N ARG A 159 18.66 16.22 28.34
CA ARG A 159 19.30 15.96 29.64
C ARG A 159 20.80 15.67 29.51
N ILE A 160 21.18 14.76 28.62
CA ILE A 160 22.58 14.41 28.34
C ILE A 160 23.35 15.66 27.92
N ALA A 161 22.80 16.49 27.03
CA ALA A 161 23.43 17.73 26.58
C ALA A 161 23.66 18.72 27.74
N SER A 162 22.76 18.75 28.73
CA SER A 162 22.90 19.60 29.92
C SER A 162 24.01 19.10 30.84
N GLU A 163 24.01 17.81 31.18
CA GLU A 163 25.01 17.20 32.07
C GLU A 163 26.40 17.20 31.44
N LEU A 164 26.49 17.02 30.12
CA LEU A 164 27.74 17.09 29.39
C LEU A 164 28.38 18.48 29.46
N ARG A 165 27.58 19.55 29.42
CA ARG A 165 28.06 20.93 29.62
C ARG A 165 28.53 21.20 31.04
N LYS A 166 27.98 20.50 32.03
CA LYS A 166 28.40 20.63 33.43
C LYS A 166 29.72 19.91 33.68
N LYS A 167 29.85 18.66 33.21
CA LYS A 167 31.09 17.87 33.40
C LYS A 167 32.28 18.49 32.66
N PHE A 168 32.09 18.93 31.43
CA PHE A 168 33.14 19.47 30.57
C PHE A 168 33.06 20.99 30.44
N SER A 169 32.96 21.70 31.58
CA SER A 169 32.75 23.15 31.63
C SER A 169 33.85 23.96 30.95
N ASP A 170 35.09 23.43 30.94
CA ASP A 170 36.27 24.07 30.34
C ASP A 170 36.48 23.69 28.86
N SER A 171 35.57 22.89 28.30
CA SER A 171 35.68 22.38 26.93
C SER A 171 34.82 23.16 25.95
N GLU A 172 35.25 23.19 24.69
CA GLU A 172 34.45 23.74 23.60
C GLU A 172 33.38 22.71 23.17
N ILE A 173 32.11 22.97 23.52
CA ILE A 173 31.01 22.02 23.26
C ILE A 173 30.05 22.57 22.20
N ILE A 174 29.90 21.82 21.11
CA ILE A 174 28.90 22.05 20.08
C ILE A 174 27.83 20.96 20.18
N VAL A 175 26.59 21.36 20.42
CA VAL A 175 25.44 20.44 20.42
C VAL A 175 24.70 20.58 19.09
N LYS A 176 24.60 19.49 18.34
CA LYS A 176 23.82 19.39 17.11
C LYS A 176 22.63 18.48 17.36
N LYS A 177 21.43 19.07 17.46
CA LYS A 177 20.18 18.31 17.60
C LYS A 177 19.86 17.62 16.27
N THR A 178 20.36 16.40 16.10
CA THR A 178 20.23 15.60 14.87
C THR A 178 19.07 14.61 14.92
N ILE A 179 18.28 14.59 15.99
CA ILE A 179 16.98 13.92 16.03
C ILE A 179 16.12 14.44 14.87
N CYS A 180 15.54 13.53 14.09
CA CYS A 180 14.76 13.91 12.92
C CYS A 180 13.46 14.60 13.33
N SER A 181 13.07 15.67 12.62
CA SER A 181 11.81 16.37 12.88
C SER A 181 10.58 15.46 12.81
N ALA A 182 10.61 14.45 11.92
CA ALA A 182 9.52 13.48 11.78
C ALA A 182 9.44 12.49 12.96
N THR A 183 10.54 12.28 13.68
CA THR A 183 10.58 11.53 14.94
C THR A 183 10.00 12.41 16.05
N ASP A 184 10.49 13.65 16.16
CA ASP A 184 10.07 14.62 17.18
C ASP A 184 8.55 14.87 17.13
N GLU A 185 8.04 15.12 15.93
CA GLU A 185 6.62 15.33 15.66
C GLU A 185 5.77 14.12 16.06
N ARG A 186 6.18 12.89 15.69
CA ARG A 186 5.46 11.66 16.07
C ARG A 186 5.42 11.41 17.56
N GLN A 187 6.54 11.65 18.26
CA GLN A 187 6.59 11.49 19.71
C GLN A 187 5.61 12.45 20.38
N ARG A 188 5.63 13.73 19.97
CA ARG A 188 4.68 14.75 20.45
C ARG A 188 3.23 14.43 20.12
N GLU A 189 2.92 14.04 18.88
CA GLU A 189 1.57 13.64 18.47
C GLU A 189 1.08 12.43 19.26
N THR A 190 1.97 11.50 19.60
CA THR A 190 1.63 10.32 20.41
C THR A 190 1.32 10.71 21.86
N GLU A 191 2.10 11.63 22.46
CA GLU A 191 1.79 12.19 23.78
C GLU A 191 0.43 12.93 23.78
N GLU A 192 0.18 13.75 22.76
CA GLU A 192 -1.08 14.50 22.62
C GLU A 192 -2.28 13.57 22.39
N LEU A 193 -2.11 12.50 21.61
CA LEU A 193 -3.11 11.46 21.38
C LEU A 193 -3.39 10.68 22.66
N ALA A 194 -2.35 10.26 23.40
CA ALA A 194 -2.48 9.48 24.63
C ALA A 194 -3.36 10.19 25.66
N LYS A 195 -3.28 11.52 25.75
CA LYS A 195 -4.11 12.34 26.64
C LYS A 195 -5.61 12.28 26.32
N GLN A 196 -5.99 11.96 25.08
CA GLN A 196 -7.37 12.01 24.58
C GLN A 196 -8.05 10.63 24.52
N VAL A 197 -7.33 9.55 24.83
CA VAL A 197 -7.81 8.17 24.65
C VAL A 197 -7.72 7.33 25.93
N ASP A 198 -8.52 6.27 26.01
CA ASP A 198 -8.51 5.34 27.13
C ASP A 198 -7.41 4.29 27.02
N ALA A 199 -7.02 3.94 25.79
CA ALA A 199 -5.92 3.01 25.48
C ALA A 199 -5.21 3.38 24.18
N LEU A 200 -3.96 2.95 24.05
CA LEU A 200 -3.12 3.21 22.88
C LEU A 200 -2.70 1.90 22.22
N ILE A 201 -2.80 1.84 20.89
CA ILE A 201 -2.24 0.76 20.06
C ILE A 201 -1.12 1.36 19.23
N VAL A 202 0.08 0.81 19.36
CA VAL A 202 1.27 1.24 18.62
C VAL A 202 1.63 0.18 17.61
N VAL A 203 1.45 0.49 16.32
CA VAL A 203 1.63 -0.47 15.23
C VAL A 203 3.04 -0.37 14.64
N GLY A 204 3.78 -1.47 14.65
CA GLY A 204 5.06 -1.55 13.94
C GLY A 204 6.00 -2.61 14.49
N GLY A 205 7.13 -2.78 13.80
CA GLY A 205 8.09 -3.83 14.11
C GLY A 205 8.62 -3.75 15.53
N LYS A 206 8.76 -4.90 16.19
CA LYS A 206 9.30 -5.02 17.55
C LYS A 206 10.74 -4.54 17.65
N ASN A 207 11.50 -4.61 16.56
CA ASN A 207 12.90 -4.18 16.48
C ASN A 207 13.07 -2.73 16.01
N SER A 208 11.99 -1.94 15.93
CA SER A 208 12.05 -0.53 15.54
C SER A 208 12.18 0.36 16.77
N ALA A 209 13.36 0.97 16.97
CA ALA A 209 13.61 1.92 18.07
C ALA A 209 12.56 3.03 18.13
N ASN A 210 12.22 3.63 16.99
CA ASN A 210 11.16 4.64 16.91
C ASN A 210 9.79 4.08 17.37
N THR A 211 9.43 2.85 17.00
CA THR A 211 8.13 2.27 17.36
C THR A 211 8.08 1.93 18.84
N GLN A 212 9.14 1.33 19.37
CA GLN A 212 9.29 1.08 20.80
C GLN A 212 9.16 2.38 21.60
N ARG A 213 9.78 3.47 21.13
CA ARG A 213 9.68 4.76 21.79
C ARG A 213 8.25 5.29 21.88
N LEU A 214 7.46 5.16 20.82
CA LEU A 214 6.04 5.55 20.83
C LEU A 214 5.22 4.71 21.83
N ALA A 215 5.56 3.42 21.99
CA ALA A 215 4.92 2.57 22.99
C ALA A 215 5.28 2.97 24.42
N ILE A 216 6.56 3.28 24.67
CA ILE A 216 7.04 3.79 25.97
C ILE A 216 6.31 5.09 26.32
N ILE A 217 6.19 6.03 25.38
CA ILE A 217 5.44 7.28 25.58
C ILE A 217 4.00 7.03 26.03
N GLY A 218 3.30 6.06 25.42
CA GLY A 218 1.95 5.68 25.85
C GLY A 218 1.88 5.16 27.28
N ILE A 219 2.88 4.35 27.68
CA ILE A 219 3.02 3.82 29.04
C ILE A 219 3.32 4.94 30.04
N ASP A 220 4.25 5.84 29.70
CA ASP A 220 4.65 6.98 30.54
C ASP A 220 3.48 7.96 30.75
N CYS A 221 2.56 8.05 29.78
CA CYS A 221 1.29 8.79 29.92
C CYS A 221 0.23 8.07 30.77
N GLY A 222 0.55 6.90 31.35
CA GLY A 222 -0.35 6.11 32.20
C GLY A 222 -1.46 5.38 31.42
N LYS A 223 -1.30 5.16 30.11
CA LYS A 223 -2.33 4.53 29.28
C LYS A 223 -2.04 3.03 29.05
N PRO A 224 -3.06 2.16 29.14
CA PRO A 224 -2.97 0.80 28.61
C PRO A 224 -2.47 0.83 27.16
N THR A 225 -1.25 0.36 26.94
CA THR A 225 -0.57 0.45 25.65
C THR A 225 -0.22 -0.94 25.14
N GLN A 226 -0.63 -1.26 23.91
CA GLN A 226 -0.24 -2.49 23.22
C GLN A 226 0.61 -2.15 22.00
N HIS A 227 1.88 -2.55 22.02
CA HIS A 227 2.74 -2.56 20.83
C HIS A 227 2.47 -3.84 20.05
N VAL A 228 2.02 -3.72 18.80
CA VAL A 228 1.66 -4.87 17.95
C VAL A 228 2.29 -4.76 16.57
N GLU A 229 2.74 -5.87 15.99
CA GLU A 229 3.13 -5.88 14.57
C GLU A 229 1.93 -6.17 13.66
N THR A 230 0.96 -6.96 14.14
CA THR A 230 -0.21 -7.41 13.38
C THR A 230 -1.49 -7.33 14.19
N GLU A 231 -2.66 -7.34 13.52
CA GLU A 231 -3.94 -7.30 14.22
C GLU A 231 -4.20 -8.54 15.11
N SER A 232 -3.51 -9.66 14.84
CA SER A 232 -3.60 -10.88 15.63
C SER A 232 -2.97 -10.80 17.02
N GLU A 233 -2.06 -9.85 17.25
CA GLU A 233 -1.42 -9.64 18.55
C GLU A 233 -2.28 -8.80 19.51
N ILE A 234 -3.37 -8.21 19.01
CA ILE A 234 -4.23 -7.33 19.81
C ILE A 234 -5.00 -8.16 20.83
N ASN A 235 -4.74 -7.89 22.11
CA ASN A 235 -5.49 -8.45 23.21
C ASN A 235 -6.77 -7.64 23.42
N TRP A 236 -7.89 -8.17 22.92
CA TRP A 236 -9.19 -7.51 23.01
C TRP A 236 -9.73 -7.42 24.44
N GLN A 237 -9.43 -8.41 25.29
CA GLN A 237 -9.88 -8.42 26.68
C GLN A 237 -9.38 -7.17 27.43
N LYS A 238 -8.13 -6.77 27.17
CA LYS A 238 -7.54 -5.54 27.74
C LYS A 238 -8.14 -4.23 27.20
N LEU A 239 -8.91 -4.28 26.12
CA LEU A 239 -9.58 -3.12 25.51
C LEU A 239 -11.09 -3.06 25.79
N SER A 240 -11.66 -4.11 26.37
CA SER A 240 -13.11 -4.27 26.53
C SER A 240 -13.80 -3.13 27.31
N ASN A 241 -13.09 -2.51 28.24
CA ASN A 241 -13.60 -1.39 29.05
C ASN A 241 -13.26 0.00 28.48
N CYS A 242 -12.50 0.07 27.39
CA CYS A 242 -12.10 1.33 26.75
C CYS A 242 -13.20 1.82 25.81
N ARG A 243 -13.57 3.11 25.92
CA ARG A 243 -14.49 3.76 24.98
C ARG A 243 -13.74 4.28 23.76
N THR A 244 -12.53 4.80 23.97
CA THR A 244 -11.69 5.37 22.91
C THR A 244 -10.33 4.67 22.87
N VAL A 245 -9.95 4.20 21.69
CA VAL A 245 -8.65 3.58 21.44
C VAL A 245 -7.91 4.43 20.41
N GLY A 246 -6.76 4.98 20.80
CA GLY A 246 -5.86 5.69 19.90
C GLY A 246 -4.99 4.70 19.14
N ILE A 247 -4.72 4.99 17.88
CA ILE A 247 -3.82 4.19 17.04
C ILE A 247 -2.70 5.12 16.54
N THR A 248 -1.46 4.75 16.82
CA THR A 248 -0.26 5.38 16.26
C THR A 248 0.62 4.31 15.63
N ALA A 249 1.64 4.72 14.89
CA ALA A 249 2.51 3.78 14.19
C ALA A 249 3.93 4.30 14.02
N GLY A 250 4.86 3.35 13.97
CA GLY A 250 6.26 3.62 13.67
C GLY A 250 6.46 4.23 12.28
N ALA A 251 7.55 4.99 12.11
CA ALA A 251 7.91 5.57 10.81
C ALA A 251 8.20 4.52 9.72
N SER A 252 8.53 3.29 10.11
CA SER A 252 8.76 2.14 9.22
C SER A 252 7.51 1.29 8.99
N THR A 253 6.35 1.67 9.55
CA THR A 253 5.10 0.91 9.42
C THR A 253 4.31 1.41 8.21
N PRO A 254 4.06 0.57 7.19
CA PRO A 254 3.23 0.94 6.05
C PRO A 254 1.77 1.21 6.43
N ILE A 255 1.11 2.08 5.65
CA ILE A 255 -0.30 2.46 5.84
C ILE A 255 -1.23 1.24 5.82
N TRP A 256 -0.97 0.24 4.97
CA TRP A 256 -1.80 -0.96 4.90
C TRP A 256 -1.78 -1.76 6.21
N MET A 257 -0.69 -1.76 6.97
CA MET A 257 -0.63 -2.42 8.29
C MET A 257 -1.46 -1.65 9.32
N ILE A 258 -1.38 -0.33 9.31
CA ILE A 258 -2.18 0.55 10.18
C ILE A 258 -3.67 0.34 9.87
N LYS A 259 -4.04 0.38 8.59
CA LYS A 259 -5.41 0.14 8.12
C LYS A 259 -5.91 -1.24 8.55
N ARG A 260 -5.08 -2.28 8.47
CA ARG A 260 -5.41 -3.62 8.96
C ARG A 260 -5.77 -3.61 10.46
N VAL A 261 -4.93 -3.00 11.29
CA VAL A 261 -5.23 -2.86 12.73
C VAL A 261 -6.51 -2.07 12.97
N THR A 262 -6.71 -0.96 12.26
CA THR A 262 -7.92 -0.13 12.36
C THR A 262 -9.18 -0.90 11.96
N ASP A 263 -9.18 -1.54 10.79
CA ASP A 263 -10.30 -2.33 10.26
C ASP A 263 -10.66 -3.47 11.24
N TYR A 264 -9.65 -4.11 11.84
CA TYR A 264 -9.85 -5.16 12.83
C TYR A 264 -10.53 -4.63 14.10
N LEU A 265 -10.03 -3.53 14.67
CA LEU A 265 -10.61 -2.93 15.86
C LEU A 265 -12.05 -2.48 15.62
N GLN A 266 -12.33 -1.89 14.45
CA GLN A 266 -13.69 -1.51 14.05
C GLN A 266 -14.61 -2.73 13.94
N PHE A 267 -14.15 -3.80 13.30
CA PHE A 267 -14.90 -5.04 13.16
C PHE A 267 -15.23 -5.67 14.53
N MET A 268 -14.25 -5.74 15.44
CA MET A 268 -14.45 -6.27 16.79
C MET A 268 -15.42 -5.42 17.61
N ALA A 269 -15.34 -4.09 17.50
CA ALA A 269 -16.26 -3.18 18.18
C ALA A 269 -17.72 -3.30 17.67
N GLN A 270 -17.92 -3.54 16.38
CA GLN A 270 -19.25 -3.67 15.78
C GLN A 270 -19.93 -5.02 16.10
N THR A 271 -19.17 -6.11 16.11
CA THR A 271 -19.68 -7.47 16.32
C THR A 271 -20.21 -7.73 17.74
N GLN A 272 -19.77 -6.97 18.73
CA GLN A 272 -20.21 -7.18 20.12
C GLN A 272 -21.57 -6.53 20.46
N LYS A 273 -22.04 -5.53 19.71
CA LYS A 273 -23.31 -4.85 20.01
C LYS A 273 -24.39 -5.30 19.02
N ARG A 274 -25.39 -6.07 19.48
CA ARG A 274 -26.57 -6.42 18.67
C ARG A 274 -27.53 -5.22 18.61
N THR A 275 -27.32 -4.33 17.65
CA THR A 275 -28.20 -3.19 17.37
C THR A 275 -28.70 -3.25 15.93
N LEU A 276 -29.87 -2.65 15.65
CA LEU A 276 -30.39 -2.54 14.27
C LEU A 276 -29.39 -1.84 13.34
N ARG A 277 -28.72 -0.79 13.85
CA ARG A 277 -27.64 -0.10 13.14
C ARG A 277 -26.53 -1.09 12.73
N ASN A 278 -26.07 -1.93 13.64
CA ASN A 278 -25.00 -2.89 13.34
C ASN A 278 -25.46 -3.99 12.38
N PHE A 279 -26.72 -4.43 12.47
CA PHE A 279 -27.31 -5.34 11.50
C PHE A 279 -27.35 -4.74 10.09
N LEU A 280 -27.82 -3.50 9.94
CA LEU A 280 -27.85 -2.80 8.65
C LEU A 280 -26.44 -2.58 8.09
N TRP A 281 -25.47 -2.20 8.93
CA TRP A 281 -24.07 -2.09 8.53
C TRP A 281 -23.49 -3.43 8.06
N HIS A 282 -23.79 -4.52 8.77
CA HIS A 282 -23.34 -5.85 8.37
C HIS A 282 -23.95 -6.28 7.03
N LEU A 283 -25.23 -6.01 6.79
CA LEU A 283 -25.86 -6.28 5.49
C LEU A 283 -25.22 -5.44 4.37
N PHE A 284 -24.96 -4.16 4.65
CA PHE A 284 -24.27 -3.27 3.72
C PHE A 284 -22.86 -3.78 3.39
N ASP A 285 -22.09 -4.23 4.39
CA ASP A 285 -20.74 -4.77 4.21
C ASP A 285 -20.76 -6.07 3.38
N ILE A 286 -21.71 -6.98 3.64
CA ILE A 286 -21.92 -8.18 2.78
C ILE A 286 -22.21 -7.74 1.34
N PHE A 287 -23.13 -6.79 1.14
CA PHE A 287 -23.53 -6.37 -0.20
C PHE A 287 -22.40 -5.67 -0.95
N ALA A 288 -21.61 -4.85 -0.26
CA ALA A 288 -20.40 -4.22 -0.79
C ALA A 288 -19.34 -5.27 -1.17
N ASN A 289 -19.09 -6.24 -0.29
CA ASN A 289 -18.13 -7.32 -0.55
C ASN A 289 -18.57 -8.24 -1.70
N MET A 290 -19.87 -8.52 -1.82
CA MET A 290 -20.42 -9.26 -2.96
C MET A 290 -20.46 -8.45 -4.27
N ASN A 291 -20.16 -7.15 -4.23
CA ASN A 291 -20.26 -6.20 -5.37
C ASN A 291 -21.70 -6.02 -5.89
N ILE A 292 -22.71 -6.17 -5.02
CA ILE A 292 -24.13 -6.01 -5.38
C ILE A 292 -24.42 -4.59 -5.87
N PHE A 293 -23.84 -3.57 -5.25
CA PHE A 293 -24.04 -2.17 -5.68
C PHE A 293 -23.50 -1.91 -7.09
N VAL A 294 -22.39 -2.55 -7.47
CA VAL A 294 -21.82 -2.44 -8.81
C VAL A 294 -22.73 -3.13 -9.83
N ALA A 295 -23.25 -4.30 -9.49
CA ALA A 295 -24.23 -5.01 -10.31
C ALA A 295 -25.55 -4.21 -10.44
N ALA A 296 -26.03 -3.58 -9.38
CA ALA A 296 -27.21 -2.71 -9.44
C ALA A 296 -26.99 -1.49 -10.37
N GLY A 297 -25.76 -0.96 -10.41
CA GLY A 297 -25.38 0.08 -11.37
C GLY A 297 -25.53 -0.36 -12.84
N SER A 298 -25.38 -1.65 -13.15
CA SER A 298 -25.56 -2.16 -14.51
C SER A 298 -27.03 -2.14 -14.95
N VAL A 299 -27.98 -2.29 -14.02
CA VAL A 299 -29.43 -2.15 -14.28
C VAL A 299 -29.77 -0.72 -14.69
N ALA A 300 -29.25 0.26 -13.94
CA ALA A 300 -29.43 1.68 -14.28
C ALA A 300 -28.80 2.01 -15.63
N MET A 301 -27.60 1.47 -15.90
CA MET A 301 -26.91 1.68 -17.17
C MET A 301 -27.62 0.99 -18.34
N TYR A 302 -28.21 -0.18 -18.12
CA TYR A 302 -29.05 -0.88 -19.10
C TYR A 302 -30.29 -0.05 -19.46
N TYR A 303 -30.93 0.59 -18.47
CA TYR A 303 -32.05 1.50 -18.71
C TYR A 303 -31.62 2.70 -19.58
N VAL A 304 -30.51 3.36 -19.23
CA VAL A 304 -29.95 4.47 -20.01
C VAL A 304 -29.61 4.03 -21.44
N SER A 305 -28.99 2.85 -21.59
CA SER A 305 -28.66 2.27 -22.89
C SER A 305 -29.90 2.02 -23.75
N SER A 306 -30.97 1.49 -23.15
CA SER A 306 -32.25 1.27 -23.85
C SER A 306 -32.85 2.59 -24.31
N PHE A 307 -32.85 3.61 -23.44
CA PHE A 307 -33.35 4.94 -23.74
C PHE A 307 -32.55 5.63 -24.86
N LEU A 308 -31.22 5.68 -24.78
CA LEU A 308 -30.35 6.31 -25.79
C LEU A 308 -30.45 5.66 -27.17
N GLN A 309 -30.79 4.37 -27.21
CA GLN A 309 -30.96 3.63 -28.45
C GLN A 309 -32.40 3.64 -28.98
N GLY A 310 -33.35 4.22 -28.25
CA GLY A 310 -34.77 4.23 -28.60
C GLY A 310 -35.42 2.84 -28.53
N LEU A 311 -34.94 1.99 -27.64
CA LEU A 311 -35.42 0.61 -27.45
C LEU A 311 -36.29 0.50 -26.18
N PRO A 312 -37.32 -0.35 -26.16
CA PRO A 312 -38.13 -0.55 -24.98
C PRO A 312 -37.32 -1.24 -23.88
N PHE A 313 -37.58 -0.84 -22.63
CA PHE A 313 -36.94 -1.43 -21.46
C PHE A 313 -37.53 -2.81 -21.16
N HIS A 314 -36.65 -3.81 -21.02
CA HIS A 314 -37.01 -5.17 -20.63
C HIS A 314 -36.44 -5.50 -19.26
N LEU A 315 -37.30 -5.86 -18.31
CA LEU A 315 -36.88 -6.27 -16.97
C LEU A 315 -36.02 -7.55 -16.99
N PHE A 316 -36.30 -8.44 -17.94
CA PHE A 316 -35.50 -9.65 -18.16
C PHE A 316 -34.06 -9.33 -18.55
N GLY A 317 -33.86 -8.40 -19.49
CA GLY A 317 -32.52 -7.97 -19.93
C GLY A 317 -31.72 -7.28 -18.83
N SER A 318 -32.37 -6.41 -18.06
CA SER A 318 -31.70 -5.76 -16.92
C SER A 318 -31.34 -6.74 -15.81
N SER A 319 -32.16 -7.79 -15.60
CA SER A 319 -31.85 -8.89 -14.69
C SER A 319 -30.66 -9.73 -15.16
N ILE A 320 -30.56 -10.04 -16.46
CA ILE A 320 -29.38 -10.68 -17.05
C ILE A 320 -28.14 -9.82 -16.85
N ALA A 321 -28.22 -8.52 -17.11
CA ALA A 321 -27.11 -7.59 -16.89
C ALA A 321 -26.66 -7.57 -15.43
N PHE A 322 -27.59 -7.50 -14.47
CA PHE A 322 -27.28 -7.57 -13.04
C PHE A 322 -26.52 -8.86 -12.69
N LEU A 323 -27.09 -10.01 -13.07
CA LEU A 323 -26.52 -11.33 -12.77
C LEU A 323 -25.15 -11.53 -13.42
N TYR A 324 -24.98 -11.06 -14.67
CA TYR A 324 -23.71 -11.13 -15.38
C TYR A 324 -22.62 -10.37 -14.62
N PHE A 325 -22.83 -9.08 -14.33
CA PHE A 325 -21.81 -8.31 -13.62
C PHE A 325 -21.57 -8.85 -12.21
N LEU A 326 -22.61 -9.26 -11.49
CA LEU A 326 -22.45 -9.90 -10.18
C LEU A 326 -21.53 -11.13 -10.27
N SER A 327 -21.77 -12.05 -11.20
CA SER A 327 -20.95 -13.25 -11.37
C SER A 327 -19.51 -12.93 -11.79
N MET A 328 -19.30 -12.03 -12.75
CA MET A 328 -17.96 -11.65 -13.20
C MET A 328 -17.15 -10.94 -12.10
N TYR A 329 -17.78 -10.07 -11.29
CA TYR A 329 -17.12 -9.42 -10.16
C TYR A 329 -16.80 -10.41 -9.04
N LEU A 330 -17.70 -11.36 -8.74
CA LEU A 330 -17.44 -12.43 -7.79
C LEU A 330 -16.28 -13.31 -8.24
N TRP A 331 -16.28 -13.76 -9.50
CA TRP A 331 -15.20 -14.54 -10.10
C TRP A 331 -13.86 -13.82 -10.03
N ASN A 332 -13.80 -12.57 -10.51
CA ASN A 332 -12.58 -11.79 -10.53
C ASN A 332 -12.02 -11.57 -9.11
N SER A 333 -12.89 -11.37 -8.14
CA SER A 333 -12.50 -11.23 -6.73
C SER A 333 -11.98 -12.55 -6.15
N LEU A 334 -12.65 -13.68 -6.42
CA LEU A 334 -12.20 -15.02 -6.01
C LEU A 334 -10.84 -15.38 -6.62
N ALA A 335 -10.64 -15.08 -7.91
CA ALA A 335 -9.39 -15.34 -8.62
C ALA A 335 -8.22 -14.44 -8.15
N SER A 336 -8.51 -13.34 -7.44
CA SER A 336 -7.51 -12.38 -6.95
C SER A 336 -7.35 -12.34 -5.43
N ILE A 337 -7.95 -13.26 -4.66
CA ILE A 337 -7.90 -13.26 -3.18
C ILE A 337 -6.49 -13.21 -2.63
N GLU A 338 -5.59 -14.06 -3.14
CA GLU A 338 -4.19 -14.13 -2.66
C GLU A 338 -3.48 -12.79 -2.84
N THR A 339 -3.81 -12.08 -3.92
CA THR A 339 -3.27 -10.73 -4.17
C THR A 339 -3.99 -9.62 -3.39
N THR A 340 -5.09 -9.93 -2.71
CA THR A 340 -5.90 -8.97 -1.94
C THR A 340 -5.59 -9.02 -0.44
N GLN A 341 -4.70 -9.93 0.01
CA GLN A 341 -4.32 -10.08 1.42
C GLN A 341 -3.79 -8.77 2.06
N HIS A 342 -3.20 -7.88 1.25
CA HIS A 342 -2.68 -6.60 1.70
C HIS A 342 -3.71 -5.46 1.64
N HIS A 343 -4.93 -5.71 1.15
CA HIS A 343 -5.96 -4.72 0.88
C HIS A 343 -7.34 -5.11 1.45
N GLY A 344 -7.74 -4.43 2.52
CA GLY A 344 -9.10 -4.54 3.07
C GLY A 344 -9.36 -5.87 3.77
N ILE A 345 -9.18 -5.87 5.09
CA ILE A 345 -9.39 -7.08 5.92
C ILE A 345 -10.78 -7.66 5.72
N SER A 346 -11.80 -6.80 5.69
CA SER A 346 -13.19 -7.24 5.52
C SER A 346 -13.35 -8.08 4.25
N ARG A 347 -12.89 -7.58 3.10
CA ARG A 347 -12.97 -8.29 1.82
C ARG A 347 -12.17 -9.58 1.83
N TYR A 348 -10.91 -9.54 2.27
CA TYR A 348 -10.08 -10.75 2.34
C TYR A 348 -10.69 -11.83 3.23
N ARG A 349 -11.15 -11.46 4.44
CA ARG A 349 -11.79 -12.40 5.39
C ARG A 349 -13.09 -12.95 4.82
N PHE A 350 -13.95 -12.10 4.26
CA PHE A 350 -15.23 -12.49 3.67
C PHE A 350 -15.03 -13.53 2.55
N TYR A 351 -14.15 -13.23 1.59
CA TYR A 351 -13.89 -14.13 0.47
C TYR A 351 -13.16 -15.41 0.88
N SER A 352 -12.25 -15.33 1.86
CA SER A 352 -11.55 -16.52 2.37
C SER A 352 -12.49 -17.44 3.15
N ALA A 353 -13.37 -16.88 3.98
CA ALA A 353 -14.35 -17.64 4.75
C ALA A 353 -15.43 -18.29 3.87
N HIS A 354 -15.88 -17.60 2.82
CA HIS A 354 -16.99 -18.03 1.96
C HIS A 354 -16.57 -18.52 0.58
N ARG A 355 -15.28 -18.83 0.36
CA ARG A 355 -14.70 -19.16 -0.96
C ARG A 355 -15.53 -20.17 -1.76
N LYS A 356 -15.88 -21.31 -1.14
CA LYS A 356 -16.65 -22.39 -1.80
C LYS A 356 -18.06 -21.93 -2.17
N SER A 357 -18.78 -21.30 -1.23
CA SER A 357 -20.15 -20.81 -1.45
C SER A 357 -20.22 -19.74 -2.55
N LEU A 358 -19.29 -18.78 -2.54
CA LEU A 358 -19.24 -17.72 -3.54
C LEU A 358 -18.88 -18.25 -4.92
N PHE A 359 -17.99 -19.25 -5.00
CA PHE A 359 -17.66 -19.92 -6.25
C PHE A 359 -18.89 -20.66 -6.81
N SER A 360 -19.56 -21.47 -5.99
CA SER A 360 -20.77 -22.19 -6.39
C SER A 360 -21.89 -21.23 -6.83
N LEU A 361 -22.07 -20.12 -6.11
CA LEU A 361 -23.03 -19.08 -6.47
C LEU A 361 -22.68 -18.46 -7.84
N SER A 362 -21.41 -18.08 -8.05
CA SER A 362 -20.96 -17.51 -9.33
C SER A 362 -21.18 -18.49 -10.49
N ALA A 363 -20.85 -19.76 -10.30
CA ALA A 363 -21.03 -20.79 -11.32
C ALA A 363 -22.53 -21.01 -11.64
N ALA A 364 -23.38 -21.11 -10.61
CA ALA A 364 -24.82 -21.26 -10.78
C ALA A 364 -25.44 -20.07 -11.52
N ILE A 365 -25.01 -18.84 -11.20
CA ILE A 365 -25.48 -17.63 -11.90
C ILE A 365 -25.08 -17.67 -13.38
N VAL A 366 -23.82 -18.01 -13.70
CA VAL A 366 -23.37 -18.12 -15.10
C VAL A 366 -24.17 -19.16 -15.87
N THR A 367 -24.41 -20.34 -15.28
CA THR A 367 -25.24 -21.39 -15.89
C THR A 367 -26.67 -20.90 -16.12
N ALA A 368 -27.27 -20.23 -15.13
CA ALA A 368 -28.63 -19.68 -15.24
C ALA A 368 -28.74 -18.63 -16.35
N ILE A 369 -27.74 -17.74 -16.49
CA ILE A 369 -27.68 -16.75 -17.58
C ILE A 369 -27.64 -17.46 -18.94
N LEU A 370 -26.78 -18.47 -19.12
CA LEU A 370 -26.66 -19.16 -20.40
C LEU A 370 -27.93 -19.91 -20.78
N ILE A 371 -28.57 -20.59 -19.82
CA ILE A 371 -29.86 -21.27 -20.05
C ILE A 371 -30.94 -20.24 -20.40
N ALA A 372 -31.10 -19.18 -19.60
CA ALA A 372 -32.11 -18.15 -19.82
C ALA A 372 -31.94 -17.46 -21.18
N SER A 373 -30.70 -17.12 -21.54
CA SER A 373 -30.38 -16.51 -22.84
C SER A 373 -30.67 -17.47 -24.00
N PHE A 374 -30.31 -18.75 -23.88
CA PHE A 374 -30.61 -19.78 -24.89
C PHE A 374 -32.10 -19.94 -25.11
N THR A 375 -32.90 -19.95 -24.04
CA THR A 375 -34.36 -20.09 -24.14
C THR A 375 -35.04 -18.86 -24.74
N TYR A 376 -34.43 -17.69 -24.68
CA TYR A 376 -35.02 -16.44 -25.17
C TYR A 376 -34.66 -16.13 -26.63
N ASN A 377 -33.36 -16.07 -26.95
CA ASN A 377 -32.89 -15.72 -28.31
C ASN A 377 -31.43 -16.17 -28.54
N GLU A 378 -31.15 -16.74 -29.71
CA GLU A 378 -29.80 -17.19 -30.10
C GLU A 378 -28.73 -16.09 -30.04
N SER A 379 -29.05 -14.88 -30.51
CA SER A 379 -28.13 -13.73 -30.48
C SER A 379 -27.77 -13.33 -29.05
N LEU A 380 -28.75 -13.41 -28.12
CA LEU A 380 -28.50 -13.15 -26.70
C LEU A 380 -27.63 -14.25 -26.09
N PHE A 381 -27.86 -15.51 -26.46
CA PHE A 381 -27.04 -16.63 -26.02
C PHE A 381 -25.58 -16.46 -26.42
N TYR A 382 -25.29 -16.21 -27.70
CA TYR A 382 -23.91 -16.02 -28.15
C TYR A 382 -23.24 -14.82 -27.49
N LEU A 383 -23.96 -13.69 -27.36
CA LEU A 383 -23.45 -12.51 -26.65
C LEU A 383 -23.03 -12.86 -25.21
N MET A 384 -23.90 -13.55 -24.46
CA MET A 384 -23.61 -13.91 -23.07
C MET A 384 -22.55 -15.01 -22.96
N PHE A 385 -22.52 -15.97 -23.90
CA PHE A 385 -21.52 -17.03 -23.95
C PHE A 385 -20.12 -16.46 -24.15
N PHE A 386 -19.91 -15.65 -25.20
CA PHE A 386 -18.59 -15.07 -25.47
C PHE A 386 -18.12 -14.12 -24.36
N THR A 387 -19.02 -13.31 -23.81
CA THR A 387 -18.66 -12.37 -22.73
C THR A 387 -18.32 -13.11 -21.43
N CYS A 388 -19.05 -14.17 -21.07
CA CYS A 388 -18.69 -15.05 -19.95
C CYS A 388 -17.35 -15.77 -20.18
N VAL A 389 -17.11 -16.32 -21.37
CA VAL A 389 -15.84 -17.01 -21.69
C VAL A 389 -14.65 -16.05 -21.58
N LEU A 390 -14.75 -14.84 -22.13
CA LEU A 390 -13.70 -13.83 -22.03
C LEU A 390 -13.47 -13.40 -20.56
N GLY A 391 -14.54 -13.20 -19.79
CA GLY A 391 -14.45 -12.80 -18.39
C GLY A 391 -13.80 -13.88 -17.51
N LEU A 392 -14.19 -15.15 -17.68
CA LEU A 392 -13.62 -16.27 -16.95
C LEU A 392 -12.17 -16.56 -17.39
N GLY A 393 -11.91 -16.48 -18.70
CA GLY A 393 -10.62 -16.73 -19.33
C GLY A 393 -9.55 -15.68 -19.03
N TYR A 394 -9.91 -14.51 -18.49
CA TYR A 394 -8.96 -13.43 -18.17
C TYR A 394 -7.82 -13.86 -17.23
N HIS A 395 -8.10 -14.78 -16.28
CA HIS A 395 -7.11 -15.34 -15.36
C HIS A 395 -6.48 -16.65 -15.84
N MET A 396 -6.88 -17.18 -17.00
CA MET A 396 -6.35 -18.42 -17.54
C MET A 396 -5.02 -18.20 -18.27
N PRO A 397 -4.08 -19.15 -18.17
CA PRO A 397 -2.84 -19.07 -18.93
C PRO A 397 -3.13 -19.22 -20.42
N LEU A 398 -2.74 -18.22 -21.21
CA LEU A 398 -2.86 -18.24 -22.67
C LEU A 398 -1.83 -19.18 -23.32
N VAL A 399 -0.71 -19.41 -22.60
CA VAL A 399 0.43 -20.18 -23.10
C VAL A 399 0.55 -21.51 -22.32
N PRO A 400 0.70 -22.66 -23.01
CA PRO A 400 0.96 -23.94 -22.38
C PRO A 400 2.21 -23.90 -21.49
N LYS A 401 2.16 -24.57 -20.32
CA LYS A 401 3.25 -24.60 -19.31
C LYS A 401 4.69 -24.73 -19.86
N PRO A 402 5.01 -25.60 -20.83
CA PRO A 402 6.39 -25.72 -21.33
C PRO A 402 6.89 -24.45 -22.04
N LEU A 403 6.00 -23.66 -22.65
CA LEU A 403 6.35 -22.48 -23.43
C LEU A 403 6.36 -21.20 -22.59
N GLN A 404 5.82 -21.22 -21.36
CA GLN A 404 5.70 -20.03 -20.50
C GLN A 404 7.04 -19.38 -20.12
N LYS A 405 8.16 -20.07 -20.28
CA LYS A 405 9.51 -19.52 -20.02
C LYS A 405 9.96 -18.52 -21.09
N PHE A 406 9.38 -18.58 -22.28
CA PHE A 406 9.76 -17.74 -23.42
C PHE A 406 8.90 -16.48 -23.58
N PHE A 407 7.76 -16.40 -22.87
CA PHE A 407 6.82 -15.28 -22.97
C PHE A 407 6.83 -14.44 -21.70
N ARG A 408 6.93 -13.12 -21.88
CA ARG A 408 6.87 -12.13 -20.79
C ARG A 408 5.51 -12.09 -20.10
N TYR A 409 4.42 -12.30 -20.85
CA TYR A 409 3.04 -12.29 -20.35
C TYR A 409 2.43 -13.68 -20.52
N LYS A 410 1.91 -14.27 -19.44
CA LYS A 410 1.40 -15.66 -19.42
C LYS A 410 -0.12 -15.72 -19.44
N THR A 411 -0.77 -14.69 -18.91
CA THR A 411 -2.22 -14.50 -18.85
C THR A 411 -2.59 -13.12 -19.43
N LEU A 412 -3.85 -12.91 -19.79
CA LEU A 412 -4.33 -11.57 -20.19
C LEU A 412 -4.16 -10.55 -19.05
N LYS A 413 -4.23 -11.01 -17.80
CA LYS A 413 -4.01 -10.19 -16.60
C LYS A 413 -2.59 -9.65 -16.46
N ASP A 414 -1.60 -10.34 -17.01
CA ASP A 414 -0.21 -9.89 -16.92
C ASP A 414 0.06 -8.69 -17.83
N ILE A 415 -0.81 -8.44 -18.81
CA ILE A 415 -0.70 -7.29 -19.71
C ILE A 415 -1.01 -6.02 -18.92
N PRO A 416 -0.13 -5.01 -18.93
CA PRO A 416 -0.36 -3.76 -18.22
C PRO A 416 -1.64 -3.07 -18.67
N THR A 417 -2.38 -2.46 -17.75
CA THR A 417 -3.66 -1.74 -18.03
C THR A 417 -4.81 -2.62 -18.57
N SER A 418 -4.57 -3.92 -18.79
CA SER A 418 -5.57 -4.81 -19.39
C SER A 418 -6.87 -4.89 -18.60
N ARG A 419 -6.79 -4.92 -17.26
CA ARG A 419 -7.96 -5.04 -16.38
C ARG A 419 -9.00 -3.96 -16.69
N ASP A 420 -8.58 -2.71 -16.69
CA ASP A 420 -9.51 -1.57 -16.82
C ASP A 420 -10.12 -1.54 -18.22
N LEU A 421 -9.32 -1.89 -19.23
CA LEU A 421 -9.77 -1.99 -20.61
C LEU A 421 -10.80 -3.10 -20.81
N PHE A 422 -10.51 -4.32 -20.33
CA PHE A 422 -11.41 -5.47 -20.46
C PHE A 422 -12.69 -5.30 -19.65
N VAL A 423 -12.61 -4.74 -18.45
CA VAL A 423 -13.80 -4.41 -17.66
C VAL A 423 -14.66 -3.38 -18.41
N ALA A 424 -14.08 -2.29 -18.90
CA ALA A 424 -14.82 -1.28 -19.67
C ALA A 424 -15.45 -1.85 -20.94
N LEU A 425 -14.72 -2.72 -21.65
CA LEU A 425 -15.22 -3.40 -22.85
C LEU A 425 -16.39 -4.34 -22.53
N ALA A 426 -16.31 -5.09 -21.43
CA ALA A 426 -17.41 -5.95 -21.00
C ALA A 426 -18.68 -5.14 -20.66
N TRP A 427 -18.51 -4.00 -19.98
CA TRP A 427 -19.60 -3.05 -19.71
C TRP A 427 -20.24 -2.55 -21.01
N ALA A 428 -19.44 -2.03 -21.93
CA ALA A 428 -19.92 -1.48 -23.20
C ALA A 428 -20.62 -2.52 -24.06
N THR A 429 -20.03 -3.70 -24.23
CA THR A 429 -20.57 -4.78 -25.07
C THR A 429 -21.89 -5.32 -24.52
N VAL A 430 -21.92 -5.74 -23.25
CA VAL A 430 -23.12 -6.35 -22.67
C VAL A 430 -24.26 -5.35 -22.61
N LEU A 431 -24.01 -4.12 -22.18
CA LEU A 431 -25.08 -3.14 -21.97
C LEU A 431 -25.56 -2.46 -23.25
N THR A 432 -24.72 -2.36 -24.29
CA THR A 432 -25.15 -1.81 -25.59
C THR A 432 -25.97 -2.84 -26.37
N PHE A 433 -25.50 -4.09 -26.42
CA PHE A 433 -26.07 -5.09 -27.33
C PHE A 433 -27.14 -5.98 -26.70
N SER A 434 -27.18 -6.17 -25.36
CA SER A 434 -28.27 -6.95 -24.76
C SER A 434 -29.67 -6.35 -24.98
N PRO A 435 -29.91 -5.02 -24.91
CA PRO A 435 -31.20 -4.45 -25.29
C PRO A 435 -31.55 -4.69 -26.77
N GLN A 436 -30.56 -4.73 -27.66
CA GLN A 436 -30.77 -4.98 -29.09
C GLN A 436 -31.17 -6.44 -29.34
N CYS A 437 -30.44 -7.39 -28.76
CA CYS A 437 -30.73 -8.82 -28.90
C CYS A 437 -32.14 -9.19 -28.38
N LEU A 438 -32.64 -8.46 -27.38
CA LEU A 438 -33.98 -8.66 -26.84
C LEU A 438 -35.10 -8.06 -27.71
N ASN A 439 -34.76 -7.10 -28.59
CA ASN A 439 -35.69 -6.38 -29.46
C ASN A 439 -35.52 -6.72 -30.95
N GLY A 440 -34.70 -7.72 -31.29
CA GLY A 440 -34.42 -8.12 -32.66
C GLY A 440 -32.96 -8.51 -32.85
N THR A 441 -32.38 -8.08 -33.97
CA THR A 441 -30.97 -8.35 -34.31
C THR A 441 -30.05 -7.23 -33.86
N ILE A 442 -28.76 -7.55 -33.75
CA ILE A 442 -27.71 -6.56 -33.47
C ILE A 442 -27.61 -5.60 -34.67
N LEU A 443 -27.78 -4.30 -34.42
CA LEU A 443 -27.70 -3.24 -35.41
C LEU A 443 -26.64 -2.21 -34.99
N PHE A 444 -25.68 -1.96 -35.88
CA PHE A 444 -24.64 -0.95 -35.66
C PHE A 444 -25.12 0.42 -36.15
N LYS A 445 -26.15 0.97 -35.49
CA LYS A 445 -26.61 2.34 -35.75
C LYS A 445 -25.64 3.36 -35.12
N PRO A 446 -25.62 4.63 -35.60
CA PRO A 446 -24.87 5.69 -34.94
C PRO A 446 -25.19 5.83 -33.45
N SER A 447 -26.46 5.66 -33.05
CA SER A 447 -26.88 5.65 -31.64
C SER A 447 -26.23 4.53 -30.83
N SER A 448 -26.06 3.34 -31.41
CA SER A 448 -25.40 2.19 -30.79
C SER A 448 -23.91 2.43 -30.59
N ILE A 449 -23.23 3.04 -31.58
CA ILE A 449 -21.80 3.39 -31.47
C ILE A 449 -21.59 4.45 -30.38
N ILE A 450 -22.42 5.50 -30.37
CA ILE A 450 -22.35 6.57 -29.36
C ILE A 450 -22.60 5.99 -27.96
N THR A 451 -23.63 5.13 -27.82
CA THR A 451 -23.97 4.46 -26.55
C THR A 451 -22.82 3.58 -26.08
N PHE A 452 -22.25 2.77 -26.98
CA PHE A 452 -21.10 1.92 -26.67
C PHE A 452 -19.89 2.73 -26.18
N CYS A 453 -19.51 3.77 -26.92
CA CYS A 453 -18.40 4.64 -26.56
C CYS A 453 -18.65 5.33 -25.21
N TRP A 454 -19.86 5.81 -24.96
CA TRP A 454 -20.21 6.46 -23.71
C TRP A 454 -20.14 5.50 -22.51
N ILE A 455 -20.75 4.31 -22.62
CA ILE A 455 -20.69 3.29 -21.56
C ILE A 455 -19.24 2.85 -21.31
N PHE A 456 -18.47 2.63 -22.38
CA PHE A 456 -17.05 2.29 -22.29
C PHE A 456 -16.28 3.35 -21.49
N LEU A 457 -16.43 4.63 -21.84
CA LEU A 457 -15.73 5.72 -21.16
C LEU A 457 -16.13 5.81 -19.69
N VAL A 458 -17.42 5.76 -19.37
CA VAL A 458 -17.90 5.80 -17.98
C VAL A 458 -17.34 4.61 -17.17
N ALA A 459 -17.38 3.40 -17.72
CA ALA A 459 -16.87 2.21 -17.05
C ALA A 459 -15.34 2.26 -16.87
N PHE A 460 -14.60 2.70 -17.90
CA PHE A 460 -13.15 2.87 -17.86
C PHE A 460 -12.74 3.90 -16.81
N PHE A 461 -13.39 5.05 -16.78
CA PHE A 461 -13.10 6.13 -15.83
C PHE A 461 -13.40 5.73 -14.39
N ARG A 462 -14.51 5.02 -14.18
CA ARG A 462 -14.81 4.44 -12.88
C ARG A 462 -13.69 3.49 -12.43
N SER A 463 -13.17 2.65 -13.34
CA SER A 463 -12.05 1.74 -13.05
C SER A 463 -10.80 2.54 -12.64
N LEU A 464 -10.44 3.58 -13.40
CA LEU A 464 -9.31 4.45 -13.07
C LEU A 464 -9.44 5.14 -11.71
N ILE A 465 -10.65 5.54 -11.29
CA ILE A 465 -10.83 6.13 -9.96
C ILE A 465 -10.53 5.11 -8.85
N PHE A 466 -10.93 3.85 -9.02
CA PHE A 466 -10.61 2.79 -8.07
C PHE A 466 -9.11 2.50 -8.04
N ASP A 467 -8.46 2.46 -9.20
CA ASP A 467 -7.01 2.28 -9.29
C ASP A 467 -6.23 3.42 -8.65
N LEU A 468 -6.74 4.66 -8.75
CA LEU A 468 -6.11 5.82 -8.11
C LEU A 468 -6.21 5.73 -6.59
N ARG A 469 -7.35 5.23 -6.08
CA ARG A 469 -7.55 4.96 -4.65
C ARG A 469 -6.61 3.88 -4.14
N ASP A 470 -6.37 2.85 -4.94
CA ASP A 470 -5.65 1.64 -4.52
C ASP A 470 -4.15 1.64 -4.94
N ILE A 471 -3.66 2.77 -5.49
CA ILE A 471 -2.33 2.94 -6.09
C ILE A 471 -1.18 2.50 -5.17
N GLU A 472 -1.23 2.83 -3.88
CA GLU A 472 -0.12 2.52 -2.97
C GLU A 472 0.08 1.01 -2.84
N GLY A 473 -1.01 0.26 -2.66
CA GLY A 473 -0.86 -1.17 -2.56
C GLY A 473 -0.73 -1.85 -3.92
N ASP A 474 -1.23 -1.28 -5.02
CA ASP A 474 -0.88 -1.78 -6.35
C ASP A 474 0.62 -1.61 -6.66
N ARG A 475 1.27 -0.52 -6.19
CA ARG A 475 2.74 -0.36 -6.25
C ARG A 475 3.48 -1.36 -5.39
N ILE A 476 3.05 -1.55 -4.15
CA ILE A 476 3.61 -2.57 -3.25
C ILE A 476 3.44 -3.97 -3.86
N MET A 477 2.31 -4.20 -4.52
CA MET A 477 2.03 -5.42 -5.26
C MET A 477 2.65 -5.44 -6.67
N GLY A 478 3.48 -4.46 -7.02
CA GLY A 478 4.14 -4.29 -8.31
C GLY A 478 3.25 -4.59 -9.51
N ARG A 479 1.98 -4.19 -9.41
CA ARG A 479 1.01 -4.29 -10.48
C ARG A 479 1.22 -3.12 -11.42
N GLU A 480 1.36 -3.42 -12.70
CA GLU A 480 1.47 -2.42 -13.76
C GLU A 480 0.06 -1.97 -14.20
N THR A 481 -0.54 -1.08 -13.42
CA THR A 481 -1.76 -0.36 -13.80
C THR A 481 -1.41 0.87 -14.65
N LEU A 482 -2.39 1.43 -15.36
CA LEU A 482 -2.18 2.69 -16.10
C LEU A 482 -1.66 3.79 -15.17
N ILE A 483 -2.17 3.82 -13.94
CA ILE A 483 -1.88 4.86 -12.96
C ILE A 483 -0.48 4.70 -12.37
N THR A 484 -0.03 3.47 -12.11
CA THR A 484 1.33 3.24 -11.62
C THR A 484 2.38 3.56 -12.68
N ILE A 485 2.06 3.36 -13.97
CA ILE A 485 2.94 3.70 -15.10
C ILE A 485 2.98 5.21 -15.36
N VAL A 486 1.81 5.85 -15.47
CA VAL A 486 1.70 7.29 -15.77
C VAL A 486 2.14 8.16 -14.59
N GLY A 487 2.01 7.63 -13.38
CA GLY A 487 2.34 8.31 -12.13
C GLY A 487 1.15 9.07 -11.54
N GLU A 488 1.04 9.01 -10.21
CA GLU A 488 -0.10 9.51 -9.42
C GLU A 488 -0.52 10.96 -9.75
N LYS A 489 0.44 11.89 -9.83
CA LYS A 489 0.14 13.31 -10.09
C LYS A 489 -0.48 13.52 -11.47
N LYS A 490 0.07 12.87 -12.49
CA LYS A 490 -0.43 12.95 -13.87
C LYS A 490 -1.79 12.26 -13.99
N ALA A 491 -1.94 11.08 -13.39
CA ALA A 491 -3.20 10.36 -13.34
C ALA A 491 -4.30 11.18 -12.66
N ARG A 492 -4.05 11.75 -11.48
CA ARG A 492 -5.02 12.61 -10.77
C ARG A 492 -5.43 13.83 -11.61
N LYS A 493 -4.48 14.49 -12.28
CA LYS A 493 -4.77 15.63 -13.17
C LYS A 493 -5.61 15.20 -14.39
N ALA A 494 -5.30 14.07 -15.01
CA ALA A 494 -6.05 13.52 -16.12
C ALA A 494 -7.49 13.15 -15.70
N THR A 495 -7.64 12.44 -14.59
CA THR A 495 -8.95 12.08 -14.04
C THR A 495 -9.79 13.32 -13.72
N PHE A 496 -9.19 14.35 -13.13
CA PHE A 496 -9.89 15.60 -12.82
C PHE A 496 -10.35 16.35 -14.08
N MET A 497 -9.45 16.54 -15.05
CA MET A 497 -9.76 17.21 -16.32
C MET A 497 -10.92 16.53 -17.05
N MET A 498 -10.92 15.21 -17.02
CA MET A 498 -11.93 14.37 -17.65
C MET A 498 -13.28 14.42 -16.95
N ILE A 499 -13.31 14.42 -15.61
CA ILE A 499 -14.55 14.67 -14.86
C ILE A 499 -15.12 16.04 -15.24
N CYS A 500 -14.28 17.07 -15.35
CA CYS A 500 -14.72 18.40 -15.80
C CYS A 500 -15.31 18.34 -17.22
N ILE A 501 -14.66 17.63 -18.16
CA ILE A 501 -15.17 17.45 -19.53
C ILE A 501 -16.53 16.75 -19.51
N CYS A 502 -16.70 15.68 -18.72
CA CYS A 502 -17.98 14.98 -18.61
C CYS A 502 -19.08 15.87 -18.02
N ILE A 503 -18.77 16.67 -17.00
CA ILE A 503 -19.72 17.62 -16.41
C ILE A 503 -20.11 18.69 -17.44
N VAL A 504 -19.13 19.27 -18.15
CA VAL A 504 -19.38 20.26 -19.20
C VAL A 504 -20.23 19.66 -20.32
N ALA A 505 -19.90 18.44 -20.77
CA ALA A 505 -20.68 17.74 -21.78
C ALA A 505 -22.13 17.52 -21.30
N LEU A 506 -22.35 17.08 -20.06
CA LEU A 506 -23.69 16.91 -19.48
C LEU A 506 -24.48 18.21 -19.40
N LEU A 507 -23.83 19.34 -19.08
CA LEU A 507 -24.46 20.65 -19.01
C LEU A 507 -24.76 21.25 -20.40
N LEU A 508 -23.92 20.97 -21.39
CA LEU A 508 -24.08 21.47 -22.75
C LEU A 508 -24.96 20.59 -23.63
N PHE A 509 -25.13 19.31 -23.30
CA PHE A 509 -25.91 18.35 -24.09
C PHE A 509 -27.38 18.79 -24.30
N PRO A 510 -28.11 19.33 -23.30
CA PRO A 510 -29.46 19.87 -23.50
C PRO A 510 -29.50 21.10 -24.42
N LEU A 511 -28.42 21.90 -24.46
CA LEU A 511 -28.33 23.09 -25.31
C LEU A 511 -28.09 22.73 -26.79
N LEU A 512 -27.50 21.57 -27.05
CA LEU A 512 -27.13 21.11 -28.39
C LEU A 512 -28.25 20.34 -29.11
N ILE A 513 -29.18 19.73 -28.37
CA ILE A 513 -30.22 18.86 -28.92
C ILE A 513 -31.55 19.60 -29.10
N GLY A 514 -31.67 20.82 -28.57
CA GLY A 514 -32.95 21.52 -28.48
C GLY A 514 -33.85 20.91 -27.40
N PRO A 515 -34.99 21.57 -27.10
CA PRO A 515 -35.94 21.11 -26.08
C PRO A 515 -36.51 19.73 -26.33
#